data_AF-Q1ZNM6-F1
#
_entry.id   AF-Q1ZNM6-F1
#
_cell.length_a   1.000
_cell.length_b   1.000
_cell.length_c   1.000
_cell.angle_alpha   90.00
_cell.angle_beta   90.00
_cell.angle_gamma   90.00
#
_symmetry.space_group_name_H-M   'P 1'
#
loop_
_entity.id
_entity.type
_entity.pdbx_description
1 polymer ?
#
loop_
_entity_poly.entity_id
_entity_poly.type
_entity_poly.pdbx_seq_one_letter_code
_entity_poly.pdbx_strand_id
1 'polypeptide(L)'
;MAPVALAVILAGCSAPNLYNQQAPLTDITAAAAQSSAAYLSKAQASEGAERINWEILALKAMIEEGKWQQADQQVTKLSQQSMSPLQIAEWQLARAAIRYHQGQYQEALNSLNFQPSWQLTKSQYQRYYTFRAELLDQLNHKFQAARERSKLDFYLSSDQKAANWNNLWNDLSGYSNTQLSNVKIGSDEGVLKGWVELAMLKNSASRQPGKLKDAVEQWLSQHPYHPASQYLPAELEAVMNLKAIKLDRVALLLPLSGRFAAQGKTVRDGFIDAMMDDADRSADTNLNIYDTDAESMASIMAKLQQNGTQFVVGPLRKDKISEFQQDNTTHINTLALNMPPEINSSHPNTCYFALSPEQGAEQAAEHIFSEGHRNPVVLVPSNSYGQRVSTAFNQEWANLNSQPAQVATFGASDEIPQQIRQVFGRAPGSQTDAIYIVASKNELMTIKPFIEASLPPSGNPPQIYVSSRSNPDRKGYSPEIRGVEIGDIPLLVNPPASYMERFNQLWPNEGNTSVRLHAFGMDAYLLSNELPQLRAMSDYTTQGVTGKLSADGQCVIHRQIDWGKFTADGIQPE
;
A
#
# COMPACT_ATOMS: atom_id res chain seq x y z
N MET A 1 -2.50 77.27 -78.81
CA MET A 1 -2.82 75.82 -78.72
C MET A 1 -1.57 75.10 -78.27
N ALA A 2 -1.66 74.44 -77.11
CA ALA A 2 -0.62 73.64 -76.46
C ALA A 2 -0.72 72.15 -76.94
N PRO A 3 -0.06 71.16 -76.30
CA PRO A 3 1.39 70.85 -76.25
C PRO A 3 1.61 69.32 -76.50
N VAL A 4 2.69 68.73 -75.94
CA VAL A 4 2.94 67.30 -75.47
C VAL A 4 4.34 66.87 -75.93
N ALA A 5 5.35 66.46 -75.14
CA ALA A 5 5.57 65.81 -73.83
C ALA A 5 6.16 64.38 -73.98
N LEU A 6 7.20 64.13 -73.17
CA LEU A 6 8.16 63.04 -73.11
C LEU A 6 7.58 61.77 -72.44
N ALA A 7 7.96 60.56 -72.89
CA ALA A 7 7.79 59.33 -72.10
C ALA A 7 8.93 58.32 -72.35
N VAL A 8 9.53 57.85 -71.25
CA VAL A 8 10.54 56.79 -71.14
C VAL A 8 9.82 55.46 -70.84
N ILE A 9 10.21 54.36 -71.49
CA ILE A 9 9.78 52.99 -71.13
C ILE A 9 11.01 52.10 -70.91
N LEU A 10 11.03 51.47 -69.73
CA LEU A 10 12.04 50.54 -69.21
C LEU A 10 11.99 49.18 -69.93
N ALA A 11 13.17 48.58 -70.08
CA ALA A 11 13.38 47.21 -70.57
C ALA A 11 12.89 46.17 -69.55
N GLY A 12 12.01 45.26 -70.00
CA GLY A 12 11.63 44.06 -69.26
C GLY A 12 12.41 42.84 -69.75
N CYS A 13 13.37 42.37 -68.96
CA CYS A 13 13.93 41.02 -69.10
C CYS A 13 13.12 40.06 -68.22
N SER A 14 12.57 39.03 -68.84
CA SER A 14 11.86 37.90 -68.23
C SER A 14 12.81 37.05 -67.37
N ALA A 15 12.55 36.96 -66.06
CA ALA A 15 13.12 35.93 -65.20
C ALA A 15 12.21 34.69 -65.20
N PRO A 16 12.74 33.46 -65.29
CA PRO A 16 11.95 32.25 -65.17
C PRO A 16 11.44 32.08 -63.72
N ASN A 17 10.12 31.91 -63.58
CA ASN A 17 9.44 31.60 -62.32
C ASN A 17 9.94 30.25 -61.75
N LEU A 18 10.78 30.31 -60.73
CA LEU A 18 11.27 29.16 -59.95
C LEU A 18 10.57 29.08 -58.57
N TYR A 19 9.25 29.11 -58.53
CA TYR A 19 8.50 28.69 -57.33
C TYR A 19 7.15 28.10 -57.75
N ASN A 20 7.18 26.87 -58.23
CA ASN A 20 5.98 26.03 -58.30
C ASN A 20 5.95 25.17 -57.04
N GLN A 21 4.97 25.41 -56.17
CA GLN A 21 4.70 24.62 -54.98
C GLN A 21 4.21 23.22 -55.39
N GLN A 22 4.96 22.19 -55.02
CA GLN A 22 4.44 20.83 -54.90
C GLN A 22 4.77 20.32 -53.50
N ALA A 23 3.76 20.21 -52.64
CA ALA A 23 3.77 19.29 -51.50
C ALA A 23 3.38 17.90 -52.03
N PRO A 24 3.84 16.78 -51.41
CA PRO A 24 4.14 16.68 -49.99
C PRO A 24 5.64 16.61 -49.69
N LEU A 25 6.13 17.44 -48.74
CA LEU A 25 7.26 17.01 -47.92
C LEU A 25 6.78 15.77 -47.17
N THR A 26 7.47 14.65 -47.35
CA THR A 26 7.19 13.41 -46.64
C THR A 26 7.18 13.65 -45.12
N ASP A 27 6.05 13.39 -44.45
CA ASP A 27 5.95 13.55 -43.01
C ASP A 27 6.67 12.41 -42.29
N ILE A 28 7.93 12.63 -41.96
CA ILE A 28 8.76 11.67 -41.23
C ILE A 28 8.36 11.53 -39.76
N THR A 29 7.52 12.42 -39.22
CA THR A 29 7.09 12.39 -37.82
C THR A 29 5.95 11.39 -37.58
N ALA A 30 5.16 11.11 -38.61
CA ALA A 30 4.11 10.09 -38.58
C ALA A 30 4.65 8.66 -38.43
N ALA A 31 3.80 7.73 -38.00
CA ALA A 31 4.14 6.30 -37.97
C ALA A 31 4.38 5.76 -39.40
N ALA A 32 5.16 4.67 -39.51
CA ALA A 32 5.38 4.05 -40.81
C ALA A 32 4.09 3.37 -41.28
N ALA A 33 3.63 3.72 -42.49
CA ALA A 33 2.39 3.20 -43.07
C ALA A 33 2.61 2.15 -44.16
N GLN A 34 3.87 1.96 -44.59
CA GLN A 34 4.27 1.01 -45.64
C GLN A 34 5.44 0.16 -45.14
N SER A 35 5.75 -0.91 -45.87
CA SER A 35 6.86 -1.78 -45.52
C SER A 35 8.21 -1.09 -45.68
N SER A 36 9.20 -1.57 -44.94
CA SER A 36 10.59 -1.10 -45.04
C SER A 36 11.13 -1.18 -46.48
N ALA A 37 10.78 -2.24 -47.22
CA ALA A 37 11.17 -2.42 -48.61
C ALA A 37 10.54 -1.37 -49.55
N ALA A 38 9.27 -1.02 -49.34
CA ALA A 38 8.59 0.01 -50.14
C ALA A 38 9.24 1.39 -49.94
N TYR A 39 9.58 1.74 -48.69
CA TYR A 39 10.28 2.99 -48.40
C TYR A 39 11.71 3.01 -48.94
N LEU A 40 12.46 1.90 -48.85
CA LEU A 40 13.79 1.82 -49.44
C LEU A 40 13.77 1.98 -50.97
N SER A 41 12.74 1.46 -51.65
CA SER A 41 12.57 1.68 -53.09
C SER A 41 12.35 3.16 -53.42
N LYS A 42 11.53 3.87 -52.63
CA LYS A 42 11.36 5.33 -52.78
C LYS A 42 12.65 6.10 -52.48
N ALA A 43 13.42 5.67 -51.48
CA ALA A 43 14.71 6.26 -51.16
C ALA A 43 15.71 6.13 -52.31
N GLN A 44 15.75 5.00 -53.01
CA GLN A 44 16.61 4.80 -54.19
C GLN A 44 16.22 5.69 -55.37
N ALA A 45 14.94 6.01 -55.51
CA ALA A 45 14.41 6.90 -56.54
C ALA A 45 14.46 8.39 -56.17
N SER A 46 14.97 8.74 -54.98
CA SER A 46 15.01 10.10 -54.46
C SER A 46 16.45 10.55 -54.21
N GLU A 47 16.67 11.87 -54.11
CA GLU A 47 17.97 12.46 -53.82
C GLU A 47 17.89 13.45 -52.64
N GLY A 48 19.06 13.82 -52.11
CA GLY A 48 19.19 14.84 -51.06
C GLY A 48 18.36 14.54 -49.80
N ALA A 49 17.70 15.57 -49.27
CA ALA A 49 16.92 15.48 -48.04
C ALA A 49 15.72 14.53 -48.14
N GLU A 50 15.12 14.39 -49.33
CA GLU A 50 13.94 13.55 -49.52
C GLU A 50 14.31 12.06 -49.49
N ARG A 51 15.49 11.70 -49.99
CA ARG A 51 16.04 10.36 -49.81
C ARG A 51 16.20 10.01 -48.33
N ILE A 52 16.73 10.93 -47.53
CA ILE A 52 16.90 10.74 -46.09
C ILE A 52 15.53 10.53 -45.41
N ASN A 53 14.51 11.28 -45.82
CA ASN A 53 13.16 11.12 -45.28
C ASN A 53 12.62 9.70 -45.49
N TRP A 54 12.78 9.15 -46.70
CA TRP A 54 12.41 7.77 -46.99
C TRP A 54 13.26 6.74 -46.26
N GLU A 55 14.57 6.99 -46.10
CA GLU A 55 15.46 6.11 -45.32
C GLU A 55 15.09 6.08 -43.82
N ILE A 56 14.60 7.20 -43.25
CA ILE A 56 14.08 7.26 -41.88
C ILE A 56 12.75 6.51 -41.75
N LEU A 57 11.83 6.66 -42.70
CA LEU A 57 10.57 5.90 -42.68
C LEU A 57 10.81 4.41 -42.87
N ALA A 58 11.78 4.03 -43.72
CA ALA A 58 12.22 2.64 -43.84
C ALA A 58 12.76 2.12 -42.49
N LEU A 59 13.58 2.90 -41.79
CA LEU A 59 14.10 2.54 -40.47
C LEU A 59 12.97 2.32 -39.45
N LYS A 60 11.98 3.20 -39.41
CA LYS A 60 10.80 3.06 -38.53
C LYS A 60 10.02 1.78 -38.86
N ALA A 61 9.77 1.53 -40.14
CA ALA A 61 9.12 0.30 -40.60
C ALA A 61 9.94 -0.96 -40.24
N MET A 62 11.28 -0.92 -40.31
CA MET A 62 12.11 -2.07 -39.91
C MET A 62 11.96 -2.41 -38.42
N ILE A 63 11.83 -1.39 -37.57
CA ILE A 63 11.58 -1.56 -36.12
C ILE A 63 10.21 -2.21 -35.91
N GLU A 64 9.17 -1.69 -36.57
CA GLU A 64 7.80 -2.23 -36.48
C GLU A 64 7.70 -3.67 -37.03
N GLU A 65 8.48 -4.00 -38.08
CA GLU A 65 8.57 -5.33 -38.68
C GLU A 65 9.47 -6.31 -37.89
N GLY A 66 10.09 -5.89 -36.79
CA GLY A 66 11.01 -6.72 -35.99
C GLY A 66 12.35 -7.03 -36.67
N LYS A 67 12.75 -6.27 -37.69
CA LYS A 67 14.01 -6.45 -38.44
C LYS A 67 15.19 -5.75 -37.75
N TRP A 68 15.44 -6.08 -36.49
CA TRP A 68 16.37 -5.37 -35.60
C TRP A 68 17.80 -5.22 -36.16
N GLN A 69 18.36 -6.28 -36.75
CA GLN A 69 19.72 -6.23 -37.30
C GLN A 69 19.82 -5.30 -38.52
N GLN A 70 18.80 -5.30 -39.39
CA GLN A 70 18.74 -4.40 -40.54
C GLN A 70 18.52 -2.95 -40.10
N ALA A 71 17.67 -2.74 -39.09
CA ALA A 71 17.43 -1.44 -38.49
C ALA A 71 18.73 -0.84 -37.90
N ASP A 72 19.52 -1.63 -37.17
CA ASP A 72 20.80 -1.19 -36.61
C ASP A 72 21.83 -0.82 -37.70
N GLN A 73 21.93 -1.61 -38.78
CA GLN A 73 22.74 -1.27 -39.95
C GLN A 73 22.30 0.04 -40.62
N GLN A 74 20.98 0.24 -40.74
CA GLN A 74 20.40 1.43 -41.33
C GLN A 74 20.65 2.67 -40.45
N VAL A 75 20.62 2.54 -39.12
CA VAL A 75 21.03 3.59 -38.17
C VAL A 75 22.48 4.01 -38.42
N THR A 76 23.41 3.07 -38.57
CA THR A 76 24.83 3.37 -38.85
C THR A 76 24.99 4.10 -40.18
N LYS A 77 24.31 3.64 -41.23
CA LYS A 77 24.35 4.28 -42.56
C LYS A 77 23.82 5.72 -42.51
N LEU A 78 22.69 5.94 -41.83
CA LEU A 78 22.11 7.29 -41.68
C LEU A 78 23.04 8.23 -40.90
N SER A 79 23.79 7.73 -39.90
CA SER A 79 24.69 8.55 -39.09
C SER A 79 25.83 9.21 -39.86
N GLN A 80 26.13 8.72 -41.06
CA GLN A 80 27.18 9.24 -41.95
C GLN A 80 26.67 10.36 -42.87
N GLN A 81 25.35 10.63 -42.87
CA GLN A 81 24.73 11.63 -43.73
C GLN A 81 24.49 12.94 -42.98
N SER A 82 24.49 14.06 -43.70
CA SER A 82 24.11 15.35 -43.13
C SER A 82 22.59 15.42 -43.02
N MET A 83 22.08 15.46 -41.79
CA MET A 83 20.65 15.44 -41.49
C MET A 83 20.20 16.78 -40.87
N SER A 84 18.97 17.20 -41.17
CA SER A 84 18.34 18.33 -40.50
C SER A 84 17.98 17.98 -39.03
N PRO A 85 17.76 18.97 -38.15
CA PRO A 85 17.31 18.68 -36.77
C PRO A 85 16.07 17.79 -36.69
N LEU A 86 15.11 17.97 -37.60
CA LEU A 86 13.91 17.13 -37.70
C LEU A 86 14.25 15.66 -37.98
N GLN A 87 15.21 15.42 -38.88
CA GLN A 87 15.68 14.09 -39.27
C GLN A 87 16.53 13.44 -38.17
N ILE A 88 17.42 14.21 -37.53
CA ILE A 88 18.23 13.74 -36.40
C ILE A 88 17.33 13.31 -35.25
N ALA A 89 16.24 14.05 -34.97
CA ALA A 89 15.29 13.70 -33.93
C ALA A 89 14.64 12.32 -34.16
N GLU A 90 14.13 12.04 -35.36
CA GLU A 90 13.57 10.72 -35.70
C GLU A 90 14.62 9.62 -35.68
N TRP A 91 15.83 9.91 -36.17
CA TRP A 91 16.95 8.96 -36.13
C TRP A 91 17.35 8.60 -34.68
N GLN A 92 17.41 9.57 -33.77
CA GLN A 92 17.70 9.33 -32.36
C GLN A 92 16.61 8.49 -31.68
N LEU A 93 15.33 8.80 -31.93
CA LEU A 93 14.21 8.02 -31.41
C LEU A 93 14.27 6.56 -31.86
N ALA A 94 14.52 6.32 -33.15
CA ALA A 94 14.65 4.98 -33.71
C ALA A 94 15.88 4.23 -33.15
N ARG A 95 17.03 4.90 -33.04
CA ARG A 95 18.24 4.33 -32.45
C ARG A 95 18.03 3.93 -30.99
N ALA A 96 17.36 4.78 -30.20
CA ALA A 96 17.04 4.48 -28.82
C ALA A 96 16.09 3.29 -28.69
N ALA A 97 15.11 3.15 -29.59
CA ALA A 97 14.18 2.01 -29.60
C ALA A 97 14.91 0.68 -29.85
N ILE A 98 15.87 0.67 -30.78
CA ILE A 98 16.71 -0.51 -31.04
C ILE A 98 17.54 -0.86 -29.81
N ARG A 99 18.17 0.12 -29.16
CA ARG A 99 18.98 -0.09 -27.95
C ARG A 99 18.14 -0.55 -26.75
N TYR A 100 16.91 -0.04 -26.62
CA TYR A 100 15.94 -0.51 -25.62
C TYR A 100 15.62 -1.99 -25.82
N HIS A 101 15.31 -2.42 -27.05
CA HIS A 101 15.04 -3.83 -27.36
C HIS A 101 16.25 -4.75 -27.08
N GLN A 102 17.47 -4.22 -27.14
CA GLN A 102 18.71 -4.95 -26.82
C GLN A 102 19.02 -4.99 -25.32
N GLY A 103 18.17 -4.41 -24.45
CA GLY A 103 18.41 -4.29 -23.01
C GLY A 103 19.47 -3.24 -22.64
N GLN A 104 19.90 -2.41 -23.60
CA GLN A 104 20.94 -1.40 -23.43
C GLN A 104 20.33 -0.04 -23.03
N TYR A 105 19.64 0.02 -21.89
CA TYR A 105 18.86 1.18 -21.47
C TYR A 105 19.69 2.45 -21.28
N GLN A 106 20.87 2.36 -20.70
CA GLN A 106 21.75 3.52 -20.52
C GLN A 106 22.23 4.09 -21.87
N GLU A 107 22.54 3.23 -22.84
CA GLU A 107 22.94 3.66 -24.18
C GLU A 107 21.76 4.30 -24.93
N ALA A 108 20.56 3.72 -24.82
CA ALA A 108 19.35 4.29 -25.36
C ALA A 108 19.11 5.71 -24.81
N LEU A 109 19.22 5.88 -23.49
CA LEU A 109 19.04 7.18 -22.83
C LEU A 109 20.08 8.21 -23.28
N ASN A 110 21.35 7.79 -23.39
CA ASN A 110 22.45 8.66 -23.86
C ASN A 110 22.26 9.08 -25.32
N SER A 111 21.60 8.25 -26.13
CA SER A 111 21.33 8.52 -27.54
C SER A 111 20.18 9.49 -27.78
N LEU A 112 19.29 9.69 -26.80
CA LEU A 112 18.20 10.67 -26.83
C LEU A 112 18.67 12.00 -26.25
N ASN A 113 19.26 12.87 -27.07
CA ASN A 113 19.84 14.15 -26.64
C ASN A 113 19.38 15.34 -27.50
N PHE A 114 18.08 15.59 -27.51
CA PHE A 114 17.50 16.70 -28.27
C PHE A 114 18.08 18.03 -27.80
N GLN A 115 18.47 18.87 -28.75
CA GLN A 115 19.06 20.15 -28.43
C GLN A 115 17.97 21.20 -28.21
N PRO A 116 18.06 22.06 -27.17
CA PRO A 116 17.05 23.09 -26.90
C PRO A 116 16.83 24.10 -28.04
N SER A 117 17.82 24.27 -28.92
CA SER A 117 17.74 25.17 -30.08
C SER A 117 16.92 24.60 -31.25
N TRP A 118 16.56 23.31 -31.21
CA TRP A 118 15.85 22.66 -32.31
C TRP A 118 14.37 23.06 -32.35
N GLN A 119 13.92 23.44 -33.55
CA GLN A 119 12.51 23.73 -33.84
C GLN A 119 11.82 22.43 -34.31
N LEU A 120 11.39 21.62 -33.36
CA LEU A 120 10.72 20.33 -33.62
C LEU A 120 9.21 20.40 -33.41
N THR A 121 8.51 19.40 -33.93
CA THR A 121 7.06 19.25 -33.72
C THR A 121 6.74 18.89 -32.26
N LYS A 122 5.53 19.22 -31.79
CA LYS A 122 5.05 18.79 -30.46
C LYS A 122 5.11 17.27 -30.29
N SER A 123 4.74 16.52 -31.33
CA SER A 123 4.79 15.05 -31.32
C SER A 123 6.19 14.49 -31.07
N GLN A 124 7.23 15.12 -31.64
CA GLN A 124 8.61 14.68 -31.42
C GLN A 124 9.07 14.90 -29.98
N TYR A 125 8.79 16.06 -29.41
CA TYR A 125 9.09 16.32 -28.00
C TYR A 125 8.26 15.43 -27.06
N GLN A 126 7.00 15.17 -27.38
CA GLN A 126 6.17 14.22 -26.66
C GLN A 126 6.81 12.83 -26.62
N ARG A 127 7.17 12.27 -27.79
CA ARG A 127 7.85 10.96 -27.88
C ARG A 127 9.20 10.95 -27.16
N TYR A 128 9.96 12.03 -27.28
CA TYR A 128 11.26 12.19 -26.61
C TYR A 128 11.15 12.12 -25.08
N TYR A 129 10.32 12.97 -24.47
CA TYR A 129 10.20 13.00 -23.01
C TYR A 129 9.54 11.74 -22.46
N THR A 130 8.56 11.17 -23.18
CA THR A 130 7.93 9.89 -22.81
C THR A 130 8.98 8.78 -22.74
N PHE A 131 9.78 8.62 -23.80
CA PHE A 131 10.73 7.52 -23.88
C PHE A 131 11.91 7.69 -22.91
N ARG A 132 12.36 8.93 -22.67
CA ARG A 132 13.37 9.21 -21.64
C ARG A 132 12.87 8.86 -20.24
N ALA A 133 11.63 9.20 -19.89
CA ALA A 133 11.04 8.81 -18.61
C ALA A 133 10.99 7.28 -18.45
N GLU A 134 10.54 6.55 -19.47
CA GLU A 134 10.51 5.08 -19.45
C GLU A 134 11.90 4.45 -19.30
N LEU A 135 12.90 4.98 -19.98
CA LEU A 135 14.29 4.52 -19.86
C LEU A 135 14.85 4.77 -18.45
N LEU A 136 14.52 5.92 -17.85
CA LEU A 136 14.91 6.24 -16.48
C LEU A 136 14.21 5.34 -15.46
N ASP A 137 12.97 4.94 -15.72
CA ASP A 137 12.25 3.95 -14.92
C ASP A 137 12.95 2.59 -14.94
N GLN A 138 13.37 2.10 -16.11
CA GLN A 138 14.14 0.85 -16.24
C GLN A 138 15.49 0.89 -15.51
N LEU A 139 16.09 2.08 -15.41
CA LEU A 139 17.36 2.31 -14.72
C LEU A 139 17.19 2.63 -13.22
N ASN A 140 15.96 2.59 -12.70
CA ASN A 140 15.63 2.98 -11.32
C ASN A 140 16.05 4.42 -10.95
N HIS A 141 16.09 5.31 -11.94
CA HIS A 141 16.40 6.75 -11.80
C HIS A 141 15.10 7.57 -11.70
N LYS A 142 14.30 7.28 -10.68
CA LYS A 142 12.92 7.74 -10.52
C LYS A 142 12.76 9.26 -10.47
N PHE A 143 13.57 9.96 -9.69
CA PHE A 143 13.51 11.43 -9.66
C PHE A 143 13.79 12.07 -11.02
N GLN A 144 14.70 11.50 -11.81
CA GLN A 144 14.97 11.99 -13.16
C GLN A 144 13.80 11.68 -14.10
N ALA A 145 13.13 10.54 -13.96
CA ALA A 145 11.91 10.23 -14.72
C ALA A 145 10.81 11.26 -14.43
N ALA A 146 10.57 11.59 -13.14
CA ALA A 146 9.65 12.65 -12.72
C ALA A 146 9.97 14.01 -13.37
N ARG A 147 11.26 14.38 -13.44
CA ARG A 147 11.71 15.59 -14.13
C ARG A 147 11.36 15.60 -15.63
N GLU A 148 11.58 14.49 -16.35
CA GLU A 148 11.21 14.41 -17.77
C GLU A 148 9.68 14.46 -17.95
N ARG A 149 8.91 13.82 -17.07
CA ARG A 149 7.44 13.88 -17.06
C ARG A 149 6.90 15.29 -16.79
N SER A 150 7.58 16.07 -15.95
CA SER A 150 7.23 17.48 -15.72
C SER A 150 7.38 18.32 -16.98
N LYS A 151 8.36 18.01 -17.84
CA LYS A 151 8.58 18.70 -19.12
C LYS A 151 7.63 18.19 -20.21
N LEU A 152 7.28 16.91 -20.15
CA LEU A 152 6.36 16.25 -21.08
C LEU A 152 4.99 16.94 -21.15
N ASP A 153 4.48 17.47 -20.01
CA ASP A 153 3.14 18.09 -19.93
C ASP A 153 2.87 19.15 -21.01
N PHE A 154 3.86 19.97 -21.37
CA PHE A 154 3.72 21.02 -22.39
C PHE A 154 3.35 20.46 -23.77
N TYR A 155 3.69 19.19 -24.01
CA TYR A 155 3.49 18.50 -25.29
C TYR A 155 2.30 17.52 -25.28
N LEU A 156 1.61 17.37 -24.14
CA LEU A 156 0.47 16.47 -24.00
C LEU A 156 -0.88 17.14 -24.32
N SER A 157 -1.80 16.34 -24.84
CA SER A 157 -3.23 16.68 -24.89
C SER A 157 -3.88 16.56 -23.50
N SER A 158 -5.02 17.23 -23.29
CA SER A 158 -5.71 17.24 -21.99
C SER A 158 -5.98 15.84 -21.44
N ASP A 159 -6.39 14.90 -22.29
CA ASP A 159 -6.73 13.52 -21.88
C ASP A 159 -5.50 12.72 -21.44
N GLN A 160 -4.30 13.11 -21.89
CA GLN A 160 -3.04 12.43 -21.55
C GLN A 160 -2.38 12.99 -20.28
N LYS A 161 -2.72 14.21 -19.87
CA LYS A 161 -2.07 14.90 -18.74
C LYS A 161 -2.29 14.19 -17.42
N ALA A 162 -3.50 13.72 -17.15
CA ALA A 162 -3.83 13.03 -15.89
C ALA A 162 -2.93 11.79 -15.66
N ALA A 163 -2.76 10.95 -16.69
CA ALA A 163 -1.89 9.78 -16.60
C ALA A 163 -0.42 10.17 -16.39
N ASN A 164 0.06 11.22 -17.05
CA ASN A 164 1.42 11.71 -16.86
C ASN A 164 1.69 12.21 -15.44
N TRP A 165 0.78 13.00 -14.87
CA TRP A 165 0.93 13.52 -13.51
C TRP A 165 0.84 12.41 -12.45
N ASN A 166 -0.01 11.41 -12.64
CA ASN A 166 -0.03 10.21 -11.79
C ASN A 166 1.29 9.44 -11.84
N ASN A 167 1.87 9.25 -13.03
CA ASN A 167 3.18 8.59 -13.16
C ASN A 167 4.29 9.40 -12.49
N LEU A 168 4.28 10.74 -12.66
CA LEU A 168 5.22 11.62 -11.96
C LEU A 168 5.08 11.49 -10.44
N TRP A 169 3.85 11.45 -9.93
CA TRP A 169 3.61 11.25 -8.49
C TRP A 169 4.18 9.92 -8.02
N ASN A 170 3.95 8.83 -8.75
CA ASN A 170 4.50 7.51 -8.42
C ASN A 170 6.04 7.50 -8.42
N ASP A 171 6.67 8.27 -9.30
CA ASP A 171 8.12 8.41 -9.34
C ASP A 171 8.67 9.19 -8.12
N LEU A 172 7.86 10.04 -7.48
CA LEU A 172 8.26 10.84 -6.31
C LEU A 172 7.81 10.24 -4.97
N SER A 173 6.70 9.51 -4.93
CA SER A 173 5.99 9.13 -3.70
C SER A 173 6.79 8.19 -2.79
N GLY A 174 7.79 7.47 -3.33
CA GLY A 174 8.68 6.60 -2.57
C GLY A 174 9.88 7.31 -1.91
N TYR A 175 10.12 8.59 -2.17
CA TYR A 175 11.25 9.32 -1.60
C TYR A 175 10.94 9.86 -0.20
N SER A 176 11.91 9.76 0.72
CA SER A 176 11.84 10.44 2.02
C SER A 176 12.09 11.94 1.91
N ASN A 177 11.67 12.71 2.92
CA ASN A 177 11.91 14.16 2.98
C ASN A 177 13.39 14.52 2.92
N THR A 178 14.27 13.72 3.51
CA THR A 178 15.72 13.95 3.45
C THR A 178 16.27 13.74 2.04
N GLN A 179 15.74 12.76 1.30
CA GLN A 179 16.15 12.58 -0.10
C GLN A 179 15.61 13.72 -0.96
N LEU A 180 14.32 14.07 -0.80
CA LEU A 180 13.67 15.15 -1.54
C LEU A 180 14.31 16.53 -1.28
N SER A 181 14.74 16.82 -0.05
CA SER A 181 15.43 18.08 0.26
C SER A 181 16.81 18.20 -0.38
N ASN A 182 17.44 17.07 -0.74
CA ASN A 182 18.78 17.01 -1.31
C ASN A 182 18.79 16.98 -2.84
N VAL A 183 17.63 16.87 -3.49
CA VAL A 183 17.56 16.90 -4.96
C VAL A 183 17.87 18.30 -5.48
N LYS A 184 18.65 18.36 -6.56
CA LYS A 184 18.95 19.64 -7.23
C LYS A 184 17.82 19.96 -8.18
N ILE A 185 17.08 21.04 -7.93
CA ILE A 185 16.00 21.54 -8.78
C ILE A 185 16.43 22.87 -9.42
N GLY A 186 16.27 23.01 -10.72
CA GLY A 186 16.57 24.25 -11.45
C GLY A 186 15.61 25.37 -11.07
N SER A 187 16.05 26.62 -11.19
CA SER A 187 15.20 27.80 -10.89
C SER A 187 13.99 27.92 -11.81
N ASP A 188 14.05 27.30 -13.00
CA ASP A 188 12.99 27.23 -14.00
C ASP A 188 12.05 26.02 -13.81
N GLU A 189 12.38 25.09 -12.91
CA GLU A 189 11.62 23.85 -12.67
C GLU A 189 10.53 24.03 -11.59
N GLY A 190 9.79 25.14 -11.63
CA GLY A 190 8.79 25.49 -10.61
C GLY A 190 7.68 24.45 -10.42
N VAL A 191 7.24 23.79 -11.50
CA VAL A 191 6.24 22.71 -11.44
C VAL A 191 6.80 21.46 -10.77
N LEU A 192 8.01 21.03 -11.12
CA LEU A 192 8.66 19.90 -10.45
C LEU A 192 8.88 20.20 -8.97
N LYS A 193 9.29 21.43 -8.65
CA LYS A 193 9.44 21.89 -7.27
C LYS A 193 8.13 21.74 -6.49
N GLY A 194 7.00 22.17 -7.07
CA GLY A 194 5.70 22.06 -6.42
C GLY A 194 5.28 20.62 -6.14
N TRP A 195 5.53 19.70 -7.08
CA TRP A 195 5.31 18.27 -6.85
C TRP A 195 6.20 17.69 -5.74
N VAL A 196 7.46 18.12 -5.65
CA VAL A 196 8.36 17.75 -4.55
C VAL A 196 7.84 18.27 -3.21
N GLU A 197 7.36 19.52 -3.15
CA GLU A 197 6.76 20.10 -1.96
C GLU A 197 5.53 19.31 -1.50
N LEU A 198 4.62 18.94 -2.41
CA LEU A 198 3.46 18.09 -2.11
C LEU A 198 3.87 16.70 -1.58
N ALA A 199 4.88 16.07 -2.17
CA ALA A 199 5.40 14.79 -1.68
C ALA A 199 5.98 14.92 -0.26
N MET A 200 6.67 16.03 0.02
CA MET A 200 7.18 16.32 1.37
C MET A 200 6.06 16.58 2.39
N LEU A 201 4.98 17.27 2.00
CA LEU A 201 3.80 17.45 2.85
C LEU A 201 3.16 16.09 3.19
N LYS A 202 2.95 15.24 2.17
CA LYS A 202 2.43 13.88 2.32
C LYS A 202 3.25 13.07 3.34
N ASN A 203 4.57 13.07 3.20
CA ASN A 203 5.45 12.35 4.12
C ASN A 203 5.38 12.89 5.55
N SER A 204 5.36 14.23 5.69
CA SER A 204 5.37 14.91 7.00
C SER A 204 4.08 14.69 7.79
N ALA A 205 2.94 14.58 7.10
CA ALA A 205 1.62 14.42 7.70
C ALA A 205 0.98 13.05 7.42
N SER A 206 1.79 12.06 7.04
CA SER A 206 1.35 10.69 6.69
C SER A 206 0.52 10.00 7.78
N ARG A 207 0.74 10.35 9.05
CA ARG A 207 0.00 9.81 10.21
C ARG A 207 -1.13 10.72 10.69
N GLN A 208 -1.33 11.88 10.07
CA GLN A 208 -2.28 12.90 10.49
C GLN A 208 -3.07 13.40 9.27
N PRO A 209 -4.02 12.62 8.73
CA PRO A 209 -4.72 12.94 7.49
C PRO A 209 -5.44 14.28 7.53
N GLY A 210 -5.96 14.69 8.69
CA GLY A 210 -6.53 16.03 8.88
C GLY A 210 -5.51 17.14 8.66
N LYS A 211 -4.31 17.04 9.26
CA LYS A 211 -3.24 18.02 9.02
C LYS A 211 -2.71 17.96 7.59
N LEU A 212 -2.68 16.78 6.98
CA LEU A 212 -2.30 16.64 5.57
C LEU A 212 -3.32 17.36 4.69
N LYS A 213 -4.61 17.17 4.94
CA LYS A 213 -5.69 17.86 4.24
C LYS A 213 -5.52 19.37 4.35
N ASP A 214 -5.39 19.90 5.57
CA ASP A 214 -5.22 21.34 5.80
C ASP A 214 -3.98 21.89 5.08
N ALA A 215 -2.86 21.16 5.12
CA ALA A 215 -1.62 21.55 4.47
C ALA A 215 -1.72 21.52 2.93
N VAL A 216 -2.40 20.53 2.36
CA VAL A 216 -2.62 20.43 0.91
C VAL A 216 -3.61 21.51 0.45
N GLU A 217 -4.69 21.77 1.19
CA GLU A 217 -5.63 22.87 0.93
C GLU A 217 -4.91 24.22 0.93
N GLN A 218 -4.10 24.47 1.96
CA GLN A 218 -3.30 25.68 2.06
C GLN A 218 -2.32 25.79 0.89
N TRP A 219 -1.62 24.71 0.55
CA TRP A 219 -0.66 24.71 -0.54
C TRP A 219 -1.32 24.97 -1.90
N LEU A 220 -2.46 24.34 -2.19
CA LEU A 220 -3.23 24.53 -3.42
C LEU A 220 -3.76 25.97 -3.53
N SER A 221 -4.19 26.57 -2.42
CA SER A 221 -4.64 27.96 -2.39
C SER A 221 -3.52 28.96 -2.74
N GLN A 222 -2.27 28.64 -2.38
CA GLN A 222 -1.09 29.45 -2.67
C GLN A 222 -0.52 29.21 -4.08
N HIS A 223 -0.84 28.07 -4.69
CA HIS A 223 -0.35 27.66 -6.01
C HIS A 223 -1.49 27.37 -7.01
N PRO A 224 -2.41 28.33 -7.26
CA PRO A 224 -3.62 28.07 -8.04
C PRO A 224 -3.36 27.62 -9.48
N TYR A 225 -2.22 28.01 -10.08
CA TYR A 225 -1.83 27.65 -11.44
C TYR A 225 -1.01 26.35 -11.55
N HIS A 226 -0.72 25.68 -10.43
CA HIS A 226 0.01 24.42 -10.47
C HIS A 226 -0.87 23.29 -11.02
N PRO A 227 -0.31 22.33 -11.81
CA PRO A 227 -1.08 21.22 -12.36
C PRO A 227 -1.85 20.37 -11.33
N ALA A 228 -1.34 20.26 -10.10
CA ALA A 228 -2.00 19.56 -9.01
C ALA A 228 -3.38 20.14 -8.63
N SER A 229 -3.68 21.40 -8.97
CA SER A 229 -5.02 21.98 -8.78
C SER A 229 -6.09 21.34 -9.65
N GLN A 230 -5.70 20.72 -10.77
CA GLN A 230 -6.60 20.01 -11.68
C GLN A 230 -6.38 18.49 -11.65
N TYR A 231 -5.13 18.06 -11.46
CA TYR A 231 -4.71 16.66 -11.53
C TYR A 231 -4.10 16.23 -10.20
N LEU A 232 -4.85 16.40 -9.11
CA LEU A 232 -4.38 15.97 -7.80
C LEU A 232 -4.23 14.44 -7.79
N PRO A 233 -3.12 13.88 -7.27
CA PRO A 233 -2.95 12.43 -7.21
C PRO A 233 -4.03 11.78 -6.37
N ALA A 234 -4.47 10.58 -6.77
CA ALA A 234 -5.57 9.86 -6.12
C ALA A 234 -5.40 9.71 -4.59
N GLU A 235 -4.16 9.49 -4.13
CA GLU A 235 -3.82 9.42 -2.70
C GLU A 235 -4.17 10.72 -1.96
N LEU A 236 -3.82 11.88 -2.53
CA LEU A 236 -4.13 13.17 -1.94
C LEU A 236 -5.60 13.54 -2.13
N GLU A 237 -6.21 13.18 -3.27
CA GLU A 237 -7.64 13.38 -3.50
C GLU A 237 -8.49 12.62 -2.47
N ALA A 238 -8.10 11.39 -2.11
CA ALA A 238 -8.74 10.63 -1.04
C ALA A 238 -8.70 11.40 0.29
N VAL A 239 -7.55 12.00 0.63
CA VAL A 239 -7.38 12.85 1.83
C VAL A 239 -8.25 14.10 1.76
N MET A 240 -8.31 14.77 0.62
CA MET A 240 -9.15 15.98 0.43
C MET A 240 -10.64 15.67 0.60
N ASN A 241 -11.06 14.49 0.15
CA ASN A 241 -12.42 13.99 0.28
C ASN A 241 -12.75 13.43 1.67
N LEU A 242 -11.78 13.35 2.59
CA LEU A 242 -12.06 13.05 3.98
C LEU A 242 -12.97 14.14 4.53
N LYS A 243 -14.21 13.76 4.81
CA LYS A 243 -15.09 14.58 5.64
C LYS A 243 -14.63 14.36 7.08
N ALA A 244 -14.43 15.43 7.83
CA ALA A 244 -14.35 15.33 9.27
C ALA A 244 -15.71 14.81 9.76
N ILE A 245 -15.84 13.49 9.91
CA ILE A 245 -17.06 12.88 10.41
C ILE A 245 -17.03 13.07 11.91
N LYS A 246 -17.64 14.15 12.37
CA LYS A 246 -17.97 14.32 13.78
C LYS A 246 -19.09 13.32 14.10
N LEU A 247 -18.75 12.24 14.78
CA LEU A 247 -19.69 11.21 15.20
C LEU A 247 -20.46 11.68 16.43
N ASP A 248 -21.58 12.38 16.20
CA ASP A 248 -22.41 12.91 17.29
C ASP A 248 -23.40 11.85 17.84
N ARG A 249 -23.74 10.81 17.07
CA ARG A 249 -24.70 9.77 17.50
C ARG A 249 -24.19 8.36 17.24
N VAL A 250 -23.57 7.78 18.25
CA VAL A 250 -22.96 6.45 18.21
C VAL A 250 -23.83 5.45 18.98
N ALA A 251 -23.94 4.23 18.47
CA ALA A 251 -24.55 3.13 19.18
C ALA A 251 -23.55 2.00 19.47
N LEU A 252 -23.60 1.43 20.66
CA LEU A 252 -22.78 0.29 21.08
C LEU A 252 -23.68 -0.92 21.31
N LEU A 253 -23.50 -1.96 20.49
CA LEU A 253 -24.28 -3.20 20.50
C LEU A 253 -23.45 -4.33 21.09
N LEU A 254 -23.76 -4.74 22.32
CA LEU A 254 -23.00 -5.77 23.05
C LEU A 254 -23.95 -6.74 23.77
N PRO A 255 -23.54 -8.00 24.01
CA PRO A 255 -24.28 -8.90 24.88
C PRO A 255 -24.03 -8.52 26.34
N LEU A 256 -24.96 -7.79 26.95
CA LEU A 256 -24.82 -7.27 28.32
C LEU A 256 -25.57 -8.12 29.36
N SER A 257 -26.32 -9.11 28.89
CA SER A 257 -27.00 -10.14 29.67
C SER A 257 -26.69 -11.54 29.16
N GLY A 258 -27.20 -12.57 29.84
CA GLY A 258 -26.99 -13.97 29.48
C GLY A 258 -25.55 -14.45 29.66
N ARG A 259 -25.17 -15.47 28.87
CA ARG A 259 -23.90 -16.21 29.03
C ARG A 259 -22.64 -15.42 28.67
N PHE A 260 -22.78 -14.35 27.88
CA PHE A 260 -21.65 -13.52 27.42
C PHE A 260 -21.62 -12.14 28.09
N ALA A 261 -22.44 -11.93 29.12
CA ALA A 261 -22.57 -10.65 29.80
C ALA A 261 -21.23 -10.14 30.36
N ALA A 262 -20.39 -11.03 30.89
CA ALA A 262 -19.09 -10.65 31.45
C ALA A 262 -18.19 -10.05 30.36
N GLN A 263 -18.02 -10.75 29.24
CA GLN A 263 -17.20 -10.30 28.12
C GLN A 263 -17.75 -9.01 27.50
N GLY A 264 -19.07 -8.94 27.27
CA GLY A 264 -19.71 -7.73 26.75
C GLY A 264 -19.54 -6.52 27.66
N LYS A 265 -19.67 -6.70 28.98
CA LYS A 265 -19.43 -5.62 29.95
C LYS A 265 -17.97 -5.17 29.95
N THR A 266 -16.99 -6.08 29.90
CA THR A 266 -15.57 -5.70 29.84
C THR A 266 -15.24 -4.89 28.58
N VAL A 267 -15.79 -5.28 27.42
CA VAL A 267 -15.62 -4.52 26.17
C VAL A 267 -16.28 -3.14 26.27
N ARG A 268 -17.50 -3.07 26.82
CA ARG A 268 -18.20 -1.79 27.07
C ARG A 268 -17.38 -0.88 27.97
N ASP A 269 -16.85 -1.42 29.06
CA ASP A 269 -16.11 -0.66 30.05
C ASP A 269 -14.84 -0.06 29.43
N GLY A 270 -14.09 -0.84 28.63
CA GLY A 270 -12.94 -0.32 27.89
C GLY A 270 -13.28 0.73 26.85
N PHE A 271 -14.41 0.57 26.15
CA PHE A 271 -14.90 1.58 25.21
C PHE A 271 -15.20 2.91 25.93
N ILE A 272 -15.92 2.84 27.06
CA ILE A 272 -16.26 4.02 27.86
C ILE A 272 -15.01 4.65 28.47
N ASP A 273 -14.06 3.84 28.94
CA ASP A 273 -12.79 4.32 29.51
C ASP A 273 -12.01 5.17 28.51
N ALA A 274 -11.79 4.66 27.30
CA ALA A 274 -11.15 5.41 26.22
C ALA A 274 -11.96 6.65 25.80
N MET A 275 -13.30 6.53 25.75
CA MET A 275 -14.19 7.66 25.44
C MET A 275 -14.15 8.76 26.50
N MET A 276 -13.87 8.42 27.76
CA MET A 276 -13.77 9.40 28.86
C MET A 276 -12.40 10.08 28.91
N ASP A 277 -11.35 9.38 28.48
CA ASP A 277 -9.98 9.90 28.42
C ASP A 277 -9.74 10.78 27.17
N ASP A 278 -10.63 10.72 26.17
CA ASP A 278 -10.57 11.55 24.97
C ASP A 278 -10.98 13.01 25.26
N ALA A 279 -9.96 13.88 25.37
CA ALA A 279 -10.12 15.32 25.60
C ALA A 279 -10.65 16.08 24.38
N ASP A 280 -10.51 15.53 23.17
CA ASP A 280 -10.97 16.14 21.92
C ASP A 280 -12.41 15.70 21.56
N ARG A 281 -13.00 14.80 22.36
CA ARG A 281 -14.37 14.35 22.20
C ARG A 281 -15.34 15.52 22.20
N SER A 282 -16.20 15.54 21.18
CA SER A 282 -17.33 16.47 21.12
C SER A 282 -18.21 16.38 22.37
N ALA A 283 -18.54 17.53 22.95
CA ALA A 283 -19.55 17.61 24.01
C ALA A 283 -20.94 17.14 23.56
N ASP A 284 -21.21 17.14 22.25
CA ASP A 284 -22.49 16.72 21.66
C ASP A 284 -22.56 15.21 21.38
N THR A 285 -21.47 14.45 21.55
CA THR A 285 -21.46 13.02 21.27
C THR A 285 -22.38 12.27 22.24
N ASN A 286 -23.42 11.66 21.68
CA ASN A 286 -24.38 10.82 22.39
C ASN A 286 -24.09 9.34 22.09
N LEU A 287 -23.83 8.57 23.14
CA LEU A 287 -23.65 7.12 23.10
C LEU A 287 -24.92 6.41 23.58
N ASN A 288 -25.54 5.61 22.71
CA ASN A 288 -26.64 4.72 23.08
C ASN A 288 -26.15 3.27 23.14
N ILE A 289 -26.41 2.58 24.25
CA ILE A 289 -25.95 1.21 24.46
C ILE A 289 -27.14 0.26 24.39
N TYR A 290 -27.05 -0.79 23.57
CA TYR A 290 -28.11 -1.78 23.38
C TYR A 290 -27.62 -3.19 23.73
N ASP A 291 -28.44 -3.92 24.49
CA ASP A 291 -28.15 -5.30 24.85
C ASP A 291 -28.71 -6.27 23.79
N THR A 292 -27.79 -6.85 23.01
CA THR A 292 -28.12 -7.76 21.90
C THR A 292 -28.70 -9.11 22.34
N ASP A 293 -28.62 -9.45 23.63
CA ASP A 293 -29.20 -10.68 24.20
C ASP A 293 -30.53 -10.41 24.93
N ALA A 294 -30.85 -9.15 25.24
CA ALA A 294 -32.12 -8.77 25.87
C ALA A 294 -33.20 -8.31 24.86
N GLU A 295 -32.78 -7.83 23.69
CA GLU A 295 -33.68 -7.32 22.64
C GLU A 295 -33.46 -8.02 21.30
N SER A 296 -34.50 -8.11 20.47
CA SER A 296 -34.38 -8.58 19.08
C SER A 296 -33.63 -7.55 18.22
N MET A 297 -32.92 -7.99 17.18
CA MET A 297 -32.19 -7.06 16.30
C MET A 297 -33.14 -6.11 15.59
N ALA A 298 -34.32 -6.57 15.16
CA ALA A 298 -35.36 -5.73 14.57
C ALA A 298 -35.77 -4.57 15.51
N SER A 299 -35.91 -4.82 16.80
CA SER A 299 -36.20 -3.78 17.81
C SER A 299 -35.05 -2.78 17.93
N ILE A 300 -33.80 -3.28 17.99
CA ILE A 300 -32.61 -2.44 18.05
C ILE A 300 -32.53 -1.56 16.79
N MET A 301 -32.70 -2.11 15.60
CA MET A 301 -32.67 -1.38 14.33
C MET A 301 -33.71 -0.27 14.27
N ALA A 302 -34.94 -0.51 14.75
CA ALA A 302 -35.98 0.51 14.84
C ALA A 302 -35.54 1.69 15.75
N LYS A 303 -34.91 1.39 16.89
CA LYS A 303 -34.36 2.41 17.81
C LYS A 303 -33.18 3.18 17.19
N LEU A 304 -32.29 2.50 16.45
CA LEU A 304 -31.19 3.14 15.74
C LEU A 304 -31.70 4.16 14.71
N GLN A 305 -32.73 3.78 13.93
CA GLN A 305 -33.36 4.67 12.96
C GLN A 305 -34.05 5.85 13.65
N GLN A 306 -34.83 5.60 14.71
CA GLN A 306 -35.52 6.62 15.48
C GLN A 306 -34.55 7.67 16.07
N ASN A 307 -33.42 7.21 16.60
CA ASN A 307 -32.41 8.08 17.21
C ASN A 307 -31.51 8.76 16.16
N GLY A 308 -31.63 8.39 14.89
CA GLY A 308 -30.75 8.88 13.81
C GLY A 308 -29.30 8.50 14.05
N THR A 309 -29.05 7.28 14.53
CA THR A 309 -27.69 6.76 14.74
C THR A 309 -26.90 6.81 13.44
N GLN A 310 -25.69 7.38 13.52
CA GLN A 310 -24.80 7.56 12.37
C GLN A 310 -23.75 6.44 12.28
N PHE A 311 -23.41 5.85 13.41
CA PHE A 311 -22.36 4.85 13.52
C PHE A 311 -22.69 3.82 14.58
N VAL A 312 -22.43 2.55 14.26
CA VAL A 312 -22.62 1.41 15.16
C VAL A 312 -21.27 0.77 15.46
N VAL A 313 -20.99 0.54 16.73
CA VAL A 313 -19.90 -0.30 17.22
C VAL A 313 -20.51 -1.60 17.75
N GLY A 314 -20.07 -2.73 17.23
CA GLY A 314 -20.70 -4.03 17.39
C GLY A 314 -21.57 -4.42 16.19
N PRO A 315 -22.30 -5.54 16.25
CA PRO A 315 -22.38 -6.48 17.37
C PRO A 315 -21.09 -7.27 17.64
N LEU A 316 -21.00 -7.91 18.81
CA LEU A 316 -19.84 -8.75 19.22
C LEU A 316 -19.96 -10.23 18.79
N ARG A 317 -21.18 -10.76 18.70
CA ARG A 317 -21.40 -12.17 18.33
C ARG A 317 -21.57 -12.32 16.83
N LYS A 318 -20.96 -13.36 16.24
CA LYS A 318 -21.00 -13.63 14.80
C LYS A 318 -22.41 -13.73 14.24
N ASP A 319 -23.32 -14.41 14.94
CA ASP A 319 -24.71 -14.55 14.53
C ASP A 319 -25.46 -13.21 14.54
N LYS A 320 -25.19 -12.36 15.54
CA LYS A 320 -25.78 -11.02 15.63
C LYS A 320 -25.24 -10.05 14.59
N ILE A 321 -23.99 -10.20 14.18
CA ILE A 321 -23.43 -9.43 13.06
C ILE A 321 -24.19 -9.77 11.77
N SER A 322 -24.40 -11.05 11.48
CA SER A 322 -25.15 -11.46 10.29
C SER A 322 -26.61 -10.97 10.33
N GLU A 323 -27.27 -11.03 11.49
CA GLU A 323 -28.64 -10.50 11.68
C GLU A 323 -28.67 -8.98 11.44
N PHE A 324 -27.74 -8.22 12.03
CA PHE A 324 -27.63 -6.78 11.85
C PHE A 324 -27.38 -6.39 10.39
N GLN A 325 -26.48 -7.10 9.70
CA GLN A 325 -26.14 -6.81 8.30
C GLN A 325 -27.30 -7.02 7.34
N GLN A 326 -28.13 -8.04 7.60
CA GLN A 326 -29.35 -8.29 6.84
C GLN A 326 -30.38 -7.16 7.02
N ASP A 327 -30.52 -6.66 8.25
CA ASP A 327 -31.51 -5.63 8.59
C ASP A 327 -31.04 -4.19 8.31
N ASN A 328 -29.73 -3.94 8.15
CA ASN A 328 -29.14 -2.61 7.91
C ASN A 328 -29.35 -2.06 6.49
N THR A 329 -30.61 -1.95 6.09
CA THR A 329 -31.09 -1.38 4.83
C THR A 329 -30.80 0.12 4.68
N THR A 330 -30.62 0.83 5.80
CA THR A 330 -30.29 2.26 5.83
C THR A 330 -28.79 2.55 5.76
N HIS A 331 -27.96 1.52 5.58
CA HIS A 331 -26.53 1.66 5.32
C HIS A 331 -25.74 2.39 6.41
N ILE A 332 -26.12 2.19 7.68
CA ILE A 332 -25.42 2.76 8.83
C ILE A 332 -23.98 2.22 8.84
N ASN A 333 -23.00 3.12 8.98
CA ASN A 333 -21.60 2.73 9.10
C ASN A 333 -21.38 1.91 10.37
N THR A 334 -20.67 0.79 10.24
CA THR A 334 -20.59 -0.22 11.31
C THR A 334 -19.18 -0.72 11.49
N LEU A 335 -18.68 -0.69 12.72
CA LEU A 335 -17.51 -1.45 13.16
C LEU A 335 -18.00 -2.69 13.92
N ALA A 336 -18.12 -3.82 13.22
CA ALA A 336 -18.46 -5.09 13.83
C ALA A 336 -17.30 -5.58 14.72
N LEU A 337 -17.60 -6.05 15.92
CA LEU A 337 -16.60 -6.47 16.90
C LEU A 337 -16.26 -7.97 16.81
N ASN A 338 -16.52 -8.55 15.65
CA ASN A 338 -16.12 -9.89 15.25
C ASN A 338 -16.25 -10.00 13.73
N MET A 339 -15.93 -11.17 13.19
CA MET A 339 -16.06 -11.45 11.77
C MET A 339 -16.95 -12.69 11.54
N PRO A 340 -17.94 -12.62 10.63
CA PRO A 340 -18.67 -13.82 10.19
C PRO A 340 -17.71 -14.81 9.49
N PRO A 341 -18.09 -16.08 9.33
CA PRO A 341 -17.27 -17.06 8.63
C PRO A 341 -16.92 -16.65 7.20
N GLU A 342 -17.80 -15.92 6.54
CA GLU A 342 -17.61 -15.39 5.19
C GLU A 342 -17.93 -13.90 5.18
N ILE A 343 -17.02 -13.09 4.64
CA ILE A 343 -17.24 -11.67 4.38
C ILE A 343 -17.79 -11.50 2.97
N ASN A 344 -18.97 -10.91 2.86
CA ASN A 344 -19.59 -10.58 1.59
C ASN A 344 -19.38 -9.10 1.25
N SER A 345 -18.92 -8.81 0.02
CA SER A 345 -18.75 -7.46 -0.53
C SER A 345 -20.05 -6.64 -0.61
N SER A 346 -21.22 -7.27 -0.38
CA SER A 346 -22.54 -6.63 -0.37
C SER A 346 -22.78 -5.68 0.81
N HIS A 347 -21.86 -5.62 1.79
CA HIS A 347 -21.95 -4.73 2.95
C HIS A 347 -20.77 -3.75 3.01
N PRO A 348 -20.67 -2.80 2.07
CA PRO A 348 -19.51 -1.90 1.95
C PRO A 348 -19.35 -0.92 3.13
N ASN A 349 -20.32 -0.83 4.04
CA ASN A 349 -20.30 0.04 5.22
C ASN A 349 -19.97 -0.68 6.52
N THR A 350 -19.58 -1.95 6.45
CA THR A 350 -19.14 -2.72 7.62
C THR A 350 -17.64 -2.98 7.56
N CYS A 351 -16.98 -2.71 8.68
CA CYS A 351 -15.61 -3.12 8.95
C CYS A 351 -15.59 -4.09 10.12
N TYR A 352 -14.61 -4.99 10.16
CA TYR A 352 -14.57 -6.10 11.11
C TYR A 352 -13.32 -6.01 11.98
N PHE A 353 -13.51 -5.83 13.27
CA PHE A 353 -12.44 -5.80 14.26
C PHE A 353 -12.60 -6.99 15.20
N ALA A 354 -11.56 -7.83 15.32
CA ALA A 354 -11.64 -9.03 16.13
C ALA A 354 -10.31 -9.34 16.84
N LEU A 355 -10.39 -9.94 18.03
CA LEU A 355 -9.26 -10.62 18.65
C LEU A 355 -9.12 -12.05 18.08
N SER A 356 -8.91 -12.16 16.75
CA SER A 356 -8.85 -13.45 16.05
C SER A 356 -7.55 -14.22 16.38
N PRO A 357 -7.65 -15.51 16.74
CA PRO A 357 -6.47 -16.36 16.89
C PRO A 357 -5.80 -16.69 15.55
N GLU A 358 -6.53 -16.64 14.44
CA GLU A 358 -6.01 -16.81 13.08
C GLU A 358 -5.06 -15.65 12.72
N GLN A 359 -5.49 -14.40 12.91
CA GLN A 359 -4.63 -13.22 12.72
C GLN A 359 -3.39 -13.24 13.64
N GLY A 360 -3.53 -13.75 14.86
CA GLY A 360 -2.38 -13.90 15.77
C GLY A 360 -1.37 -14.96 15.29
N ALA A 361 -1.82 -15.94 14.52
CA ALA A 361 -0.98 -16.97 13.93
C ALA A 361 -0.25 -16.48 12.68
N GLU A 362 -0.93 -15.67 11.85
CA GLU A 362 -0.32 -14.96 10.72
C GLU A 362 0.83 -14.06 11.20
N GLN A 363 0.60 -13.27 12.24
CA GLN A 363 1.64 -12.42 12.85
C GLN A 363 2.79 -13.22 13.47
N ALA A 364 2.51 -14.40 14.02
CA ALA A 364 3.56 -15.29 14.50
C ALA A 364 4.42 -15.80 13.34
N ALA A 365 3.82 -16.12 12.19
CA ALA A 365 4.56 -16.50 11.00
C ALA A 365 5.45 -15.34 10.50
N GLU A 366 4.92 -14.12 10.41
CA GLU A 366 5.69 -12.94 10.03
C GLU A 366 6.86 -12.67 10.97
N HIS A 367 6.61 -12.69 12.28
CA HIS A 367 7.63 -12.42 13.30
C HIS A 367 8.75 -13.48 13.24
N ILE A 368 8.41 -14.76 13.31
CA ILE A 368 9.38 -15.87 13.27
C ILE A 368 10.21 -15.82 11.97
N PHE A 369 9.59 -15.48 10.85
CA PHE A 369 10.32 -15.33 9.57
C PHE A 369 11.28 -14.14 9.59
N SER A 370 10.85 -13.01 10.17
CA SER A 370 11.64 -11.78 10.30
C SER A 370 12.88 -11.96 11.17
N GLU A 371 12.83 -12.86 12.15
CA GLU A 371 13.96 -13.23 13.01
C GLU A 371 14.94 -14.21 12.35
N GLY A 372 14.67 -14.61 11.10
CA GLY A 372 15.57 -15.41 10.28
C GLY A 372 15.34 -16.91 10.34
N HIS A 373 14.33 -17.37 11.09
CA HIS A 373 13.95 -18.78 11.13
C HIS A 373 13.30 -19.23 9.81
N ARG A 374 13.52 -20.47 9.40
CA ARG A 374 13.09 -21.02 8.10
C ARG A 374 12.38 -22.36 8.20
N ASN A 375 12.54 -23.08 9.31
CA ASN A 375 11.96 -24.41 9.50
C ASN A 375 11.21 -24.53 10.85
N PRO A 376 10.14 -23.73 11.06
CA PRO A 376 9.40 -23.78 12.30
C PRO A 376 8.52 -25.03 12.40
N VAL A 377 8.32 -25.48 13.63
CA VAL A 377 7.25 -26.44 13.99
C VAL A 377 6.10 -25.68 14.66
N VAL A 378 4.90 -25.86 14.14
CA VAL A 378 3.65 -25.30 14.68
C VAL A 378 2.95 -26.37 15.51
N LEU A 379 2.95 -26.19 16.84
CA LEU A 379 2.37 -27.13 17.80
C LEU A 379 1.03 -26.60 18.33
N VAL A 380 -0.07 -27.26 17.95
CA VAL A 380 -1.44 -26.81 18.24
C VAL A 380 -2.28 -27.92 18.90
N PRO A 381 -3.37 -27.60 19.62
CA PRO A 381 -4.24 -28.64 20.16
C PRO A 381 -4.96 -29.41 19.04
N SER A 382 -5.24 -30.70 19.25
CA SER A 382 -5.88 -31.59 18.26
C SER A 382 -7.40 -31.37 18.15
N ASN A 383 -7.83 -30.12 17.96
CA ASN A 383 -9.23 -29.73 17.86
C ASN A 383 -9.45 -28.68 16.75
N SER A 384 -10.71 -28.28 16.54
CA SER A 384 -11.06 -27.31 15.48
C SER A 384 -10.41 -25.93 15.67
N TYR A 385 -10.10 -25.54 16.91
CA TYR A 385 -9.38 -24.30 17.18
C TYR A 385 -7.92 -24.42 16.72
N GLY A 386 -7.22 -25.50 17.06
CA GLY A 386 -5.86 -25.74 16.62
C GLY A 386 -5.75 -25.84 15.10
N GLN A 387 -6.70 -26.51 14.44
CA GLN A 387 -6.74 -26.62 12.98
C GLN A 387 -6.84 -25.26 12.28
N ARG A 388 -7.70 -24.35 12.76
CA ARG A 388 -7.82 -23.00 12.16
C ARG A 388 -6.55 -22.19 12.33
N VAL A 389 -5.96 -22.23 13.53
CA VAL A 389 -4.72 -21.52 13.85
C VAL A 389 -3.54 -22.04 13.04
N SER A 390 -3.36 -23.36 12.93
CA SER A 390 -2.29 -23.93 12.11
C SER A 390 -2.49 -23.67 10.62
N THR A 391 -3.74 -23.60 10.15
CA THR A 391 -4.04 -23.26 8.75
C THR A 391 -3.65 -21.82 8.44
N ALA A 392 -4.03 -20.87 9.30
CA ALA A 392 -3.68 -19.46 9.14
C ALA A 392 -2.15 -19.26 9.18
N PHE A 393 -1.46 -19.86 10.16
CA PHE A 393 0.01 -19.83 10.21
C PHE A 393 0.64 -20.38 8.92
N ASN A 394 0.20 -21.56 8.46
CA ASN A 394 0.81 -22.20 7.29
C ASN A 394 0.54 -21.45 5.99
N GLN A 395 -0.62 -20.82 5.86
CA GLN A 395 -0.94 -19.99 4.71
C GLN A 395 0.02 -18.80 4.64
N GLU A 396 0.22 -18.11 5.76
CA GLU A 396 1.14 -16.97 5.81
C GLU A 396 2.61 -17.42 5.67
N TRP A 397 3.00 -18.50 6.32
CA TRP A 397 4.34 -19.05 6.20
C TRP A 397 4.68 -19.48 4.76
N ALA A 398 3.72 -20.06 4.04
CA ALA A 398 3.91 -20.41 2.63
C ALA A 398 4.06 -19.17 1.74
N ASN A 399 3.37 -18.06 2.05
CA ASN A 399 3.56 -16.79 1.36
C ASN A 399 4.98 -16.24 1.57
N LEU A 400 5.50 -16.33 2.79
CA LEU A 400 6.82 -15.80 3.17
C LEU A 400 8.00 -16.69 2.72
N ASN A 401 7.85 -18.01 2.81
CA ASN A 401 8.95 -18.98 2.67
C ASN A 401 8.77 -19.97 1.51
N SER A 402 7.71 -19.85 0.70
CA SER A 402 7.37 -20.75 -0.43
C SER A 402 7.17 -22.24 -0.06
N GLN A 403 7.21 -22.59 1.23
CA GLN A 403 7.02 -23.93 1.77
C GLN A 403 6.20 -23.83 3.06
N PRO A 404 5.28 -24.77 3.35
CA PRO A 404 4.53 -24.77 4.60
C PRO A 404 5.41 -25.16 5.80
N ALA A 405 5.01 -24.72 7.00
CA ALA A 405 5.65 -25.17 8.23
C ALA A 405 5.20 -26.60 8.60
N GLN A 406 6.02 -27.27 9.42
CA GLN A 406 5.64 -28.57 9.95
C GLN A 406 4.59 -28.37 11.05
N VAL A 407 3.43 -29.01 10.92
CA VAL A 407 2.37 -28.96 11.94
C VAL A 407 2.41 -30.22 12.78
N ALA A 408 2.43 -30.03 14.09
CA ALA A 408 2.25 -31.07 15.09
C ALA A 408 1.03 -30.77 15.96
N THR A 409 0.38 -31.82 16.44
CA THR A 409 -0.79 -31.66 17.32
C THR A 409 -0.58 -32.34 18.66
N PHE A 410 -1.24 -31.82 19.70
CA PHE A 410 -1.28 -32.44 21.02
C PHE A 410 -2.72 -32.61 21.53
N GLY A 411 -2.95 -33.72 22.22
CA GLY A 411 -4.23 -34.13 22.79
C GLY A 411 -4.35 -33.77 24.27
N ALA A 412 -4.88 -34.70 25.06
CA ALA A 412 -5.01 -34.55 26.51
C ALA A 412 -3.63 -34.49 27.19
N SER A 413 -3.56 -33.87 28.39
CA SER A 413 -2.29 -33.59 29.08
C SER A 413 -1.42 -34.82 29.36
N ASP A 414 -2.02 -36.00 29.51
CA ASP A 414 -1.37 -37.29 29.71
C ASP A 414 -0.75 -37.87 28.42
N GLU A 415 -1.25 -37.47 27.25
CA GLU A 415 -0.74 -37.88 25.94
C GLU A 415 0.43 -37.01 25.45
N ILE A 416 0.49 -35.74 25.89
CA ILE A 416 1.52 -34.75 25.52
C ILE A 416 2.93 -35.34 25.53
N PRO A 417 3.39 -36.03 26.60
CA PRO A 417 4.77 -36.52 26.66
C PRO A 417 5.12 -37.52 25.56
N GLN A 418 4.17 -38.35 25.13
CA GLN A 418 4.40 -39.31 24.05
C GLN A 418 4.36 -38.62 22.68
N GLN A 419 3.42 -37.70 22.48
CA GLN A 419 3.27 -36.94 21.23
C GLN A 419 4.49 -36.04 20.97
N ILE A 420 4.98 -35.32 21.98
CA ILE A 420 6.19 -34.49 21.88
C ILE A 420 7.42 -35.34 21.53
N ARG A 421 7.58 -36.52 22.15
CA ARG A 421 8.67 -37.45 21.80
C ARG A 421 8.59 -38.00 20.39
N GLN A 422 7.38 -38.17 19.83
CA GLN A 422 7.22 -38.60 18.44
C GLN A 422 7.65 -37.50 17.45
N VAL A 423 7.36 -36.24 17.78
CA VAL A 423 7.67 -35.08 16.94
C VAL A 423 9.16 -34.72 17.02
N PHE A 424 9.71 -34.61 18.23
CA PHE A 424 11.06 -34.10 18.46
C PHE A 424 12.11 -35.18 18.77
N GLY A 425 11.69 -36.39 19.15
CA GLY A 425 12.60 -37.48 19.54
C GLY A 425 13.10 -38.37 18.41
N ARG A 426 12.63 -38.17 17.17
CA ARG A 426 13.26 -38.76 15.97
C ARG A 426 14.26 -37.73 15.42
N ALA A 427 15.35 -38.22 14.80
CA ALA A 427 16.40 -37.40 14.19
C ALA A 427 15.97 -36.29 13.18
N PRO A 428 14.72 -36.19 12.66
CA PRO A 428 14.28 -35.00 11.91
C PRO A 428 14.22 -33.69 12.73
N GLY A 429 14.33 -33.73 14.07
CA GLY A 429 14.46 -32.52 14.90
C GLY A 429 15.74 -31.72 14.68
N SER A 430 16.68 -32.19 13.83
CA SER A 430 17.96 -31.51 13.56
C SER A 430 17.85 -30.31 12.60
N GLN A 431 16.68 -30.07 11.99
CA GLN A 431 16.45 -28.92 11.10
C GLN A 431 15.49 -27.87 11.69
N THR A 432 14.79 -28.19 12.79
CA THR A 432 13.87 -27.23 13.43
C THR A 432 14.67 -26.11 14.08
N ASP A 433 14.41 -24.87 13.67
CA ASP A 433 15.05 -23.66 14.20
C ASP A 433 14.13 -22.81 15.07
N ALA A 434 12.81 -23.06 15.02
CA ALA A 434 11.80 -22.40 15.85
C ALA A 434 10.61 -23.33 16.16
N ILE A 435 9.91 -23.07 17.26
CA ILE A 435 8.69 -23.78 17.64
C ILE A 435 7.63 -22.75 18.04
N TYR A 436 6.51 -22.70 17.33
CA TYR A 436 5.35 -21.90 17.71
C TYR A 436 4.30 -22.77 18.40
N ILE A 437 4.00 -22.48 19.67
CA ILE A 437 3.12 -23.29 20.51
C ILE A 437 1.84 -22.51 20.85
N VAL A 438 0.70 -23.12 20.56
CA VAL A 438 -0.62 -22.54 20.87
C VAL A 438 -1.23 -23.35 22.00
N ALA A 439 -0.95 -22.95 23.23
CA ALA A 439 -1.33 -23.69 24.43
C ALA A 439 -1.83 -22.76 25.54
N SER A 440 -2.58 -23.30 26.50
CA SER A 440 -2.78 -22.64 27.79
C SER A 440 -1.49 -22.68 28.61
N LYS A 441 -1.39 -21.85 29.65
CA LYS A 441 -0.24 -21.84 30.56
C LYS A 441 0.05 -23.22 31.17
N ASN A 442 -0.98 -23.96 31.59
CA ASN A 442 -0.83 -25.29 32.19
C ASN A 442 -0.31 -26.33 31.19
N GLU A 443 -0.82 -26.30 29.96
CA GLU A 443 -0.32 -27.13 28.87
C GLU A 443 1.14 -26.76 28.54
N LEU A 444 1.47 -25.47 28.45
CA LEU A 444 2.83 -25.00 28.16
C LEU A 444 3.85 -25.43 29.23
N MET A 445 3.49 -25.33 30.52
CA MET A 445 4.33 -25.82 31.63
C MET A 445 4.62 -27.32 31.53
N THR A 446 3.75 -28.08 30.85
CA THR A 446 3.98 -29.50 30.57
C THR A 446 4.80 -29.68 29.29
N ILE A 447 4.43 -28.99 28.21
CA ILE A 447 5.01 -29.15 26.87
C ILE A 447 6.50 -28.80 26.85
N LYS A 448 6.88 -27.62 27.38
CA LYS A 448 8.25 -27.09 27.23
C LYS A 448 9.32 -28.02 27.82
N PRO A 449 9.20 -28.52 29.07
CA PRO A 449 10.18 -29.48 29.61
C PRO A 449 10.33 -30.75 28.77
N PHE A 450 9.25 -31.26 28.17
CA PHE A 450 9.33 -32.44 27.29
C PHE A 450 9.99 -32.14 25.94
N ILE A 451 9.80 -30.93 25.40
CA ILE A 451 10.52 -30.48 24.20
C ILE A 451 12.01 -30.42 24.52
N GLU A 452 12.40 -29.71 25.58
CA GLU A 452 13.79 -29.55 26.02
C GLU A 452 14.48 -30.90 26.27
N ALA A 453 13.78 -31.85 26.90
CA ALA A 453 14.30 -33.19 27.13
C ALA A 453 14.40 -34.07 25.87
N SER A 454 13.69 -33.72 24.79
CA SER A 454 13.71 -34.46 23.51
C SER A 454 14.73 -33.90 22.52
N LEU A 455 15.23 -32.68 22.75
CA LEU A 455 16.21 -32.03 21.87
C LEU A 455 17.64 -32.53 22.15
N PRO A 456 18.54 -32.52 21.15
CA PRO A 456 19.93 -32.90 21.34
C PRO A 456 20.63 -32.01 22.39
N PRO A 457 21.52 -32.57 23.24
CA PRO A 457 22.23 -31.80 24.25
C PRO A 457 23.30 -30.85 23.69
N SER A 458 23.59 -30.91 22.38
CA SER A 458 24.58 -30.08 21.69
C SER A 458 23.96 -29.40 20.48
N GLY A 459 24.16 -28.08 20.35
CA GLY A 459 23.60 -27.24 19.27
C GLY A 459 22.88 -26.02 19.84
N ASN A 460 22.40 -25.15 18.96
CA ASN A 460 21.49 -24.08 19.36
C ASN A 460 20.08 -24.68 19.43
N PRO A 461 19.40 -24.65 20.60
CA PRO A 461 18.02 -25.10 20.66
C PRO A 461 17.12 -24.19 19.82
N PRO A 462 16.03 -24.72 19.22
CA PRO A 462 15.06 -23.88 18.54
C PRO A 462 14.42 -22.88 19.50
N GLN A 463 14.20 -21.66 19.03
CA GLN A 463 13.54 -20.62 19.79
C GLN A 463 12.04 -20.97 19.97
N ILE A 464 11.49 -20.76 21.16
CA ILE A 464 10.10 -21.12 21.48
C ILE A 464 9.25 -19.85 21.55
N TYR A 465 8.23 -19.82 20.70
CA TYR A 465 7.22 -18.76 20.60
C TYR A 465 5.88 -19.28 21.08
N VAL A 466 5.09 -18.44 21.74
CA VAL A 466 3.73 -18.78 22.17
C VAL A 466 2.73 -17.70 21.84
N SER A 467 1.47 -18.11 21.68
CA SER A 467 0.37 -17.16 21.60
C SER A 467 -0.02 -16.62 22.98
N SER A 468 -0.74 -15.50 22.98
CA SER A 468 -1.35 -14.86 24.17
C SER A 468 -2.17 -15.81 25.05
N ARG A 469 -2.63 -16.95 24.53
CA ARG A 469 -3.32 -18.01 25.30
C ARG A 469 -2.46 -18.56 26.46
N SER A 470 -1.14 -18.48 26.35
CA SER A 470 -0.20 -18.91 27.39
C SER A 470 -0.08 -17.92 28.55
N ASN A 471 -0.69 -16.73 28.44
CA ASN A 471 -0.65 -15.67 29.45
C ASN A 471 -2.06 -15.30 29.96
N PRO A 472 -2.80 -16.21 30.62
CA PRO A 472 -4.13 -15.92 31.15
C PRO A 472 -4.08 -15.19 32.51
N ASP A 473 -3.06 -15.48 33.31
CA ASP A 473 -2.94 -15.00 34.68
C ASP A 473 -2.22 -13.66 34.73
N ARG A 474 -2.70 -12.80 35.60
CA ARG A 474 -2.09 -11.50 35.84
C ARG A 474 -0.97 -11.53 36.88
N LYS A 475 -1.00 -12.51 37.78
CA LYS A 475 -0.03 -12.72 38.85
C LYS A 475 0.42 -14.18 38.83
N GLY A 476 1.64 -14.43 39.26
CA GLY A 476 2.20 -15.77 39.34
C GLY A 476 3.10 -16.06 38.14
N TYR A 477 4.39 -15.86 38.36
CA TYR A 477 5.44 -16.29 37.45
C TYR A 477 5.65 -17.80 37.55
N SER A 478 5.81 -18.46 36.41
CA SER A 478 6.17 -19.88 36.32
C SER A 478 7.59 -20.01 35.79
N PRO A 479 8.58 -20.44 36.61
CA PRO A 479 9.96 -20.64 36.16
C PRO A 479 10.09 -21.53 34.92
N GLU A 480 9.16 -22.48 34.76
CA GLU A 480 9.12 -23.48 33.69
C GLU A 480 9.00 -22.83 32.30
N ILE A 481 8.36 -21.66 32.20
CA ILE A 481 8.12 -20.96 30.92
C ILE A 481 9.14 -19.85 30.64
N ARG A 482 10.20 -19.72 31.45
CA ARG A 482 11.27 -18.73 31.22
C ARG A 482 11.88 -18.88 29.83
N GLY A 483 12.19 -17.75 29.20
CA GLY A 483 12.91 -17.69 27.92
C GLY A 483 12.02 -17.93 26.69
N VAL A 484 10.75 -18.27 26.91
CA VAL A 484 9.74 -18.33 25.84
C VAL A 484 9.34 -16.92 25.45
N GLU A 485 9.29 -16.66 24.14
CA GLU A 485 8.77 -15.41 23.59
C GLU A 485 7.27 -15.52 23.32
N ILE A 486 6.57 -14.42 23.54
CA ILE A 486 5.12 -14.36 23.50
C ILE A 486 4.66 -13.16 22.68
N GLY A 487 3.78 -13.42 21.72
CA GLY A 487 3.02 -12.39 21.03
C GLY A 487 1.76 -12.04 21.82
N ASP A 488 1.63 -10.78 22.24
CA ASP A 488 0.49 -10.29 23.01
C ASP A 488 0.20 -8.81 22.72
N ILE A 489 -0.91 -8.30 23.23
CA ILE A 489 -1.23 -6.89 23.03
C ILE A 489 -0.17 -5.98 23.68
N PRO A 490 0.13 -4.80 23.09
CA PRO A 490 1.06 -3.82 23.67
C PRO A 490 0.79 -3.52 25.14
N LEU A 491 -0.48 -3.45 25.54
CA LEU A 491 -0.88 -3.19 26.92
C LEU A 491 -0.42 -4.26 27.94
N LEU A 492 -0.10 -5.47 27.48
CA LEU A 492 0.42 -6.55 28.32
C LEU A 492 1.93 -6.77 28.14
N VAL A 493 2.49 -6.44 26.98
CA VAL A 493 3.93 -6.55 26.71
C VAL A 493 4.68 -5.36 27.31
N ASN A 494 4.17 -4.14 27.11
CA ASN A 494 4.74 -2.89 27.61
C ASN A 494 3.67 -2.05 28.33
N PRO A 495 3.18 -2.50 29.51
CA PRO A 495 2.09 -1.86 30.22
C PRO A 495 2.46 -0.47 30.77
N PRO A 496 1.71 0.60 30.44
CA PRO A 496 1.86 1.88 31.13
C PRO A 496 1.47 1.74 32.61
N ALA A 497 2.39 2.07 33.52
CA ALA A 497 2.19 1.88 34.96
C ALA A 497 0.93 2.60 35.49
N SER A 498 0.73 3.86 35.10
CA SER A 498 -0.42 4.67 35.51
C SER A 498 -1.75 4.07 35.07
N TYR A 499 -1.81 3.56 33.84
CA TYR A 499 -3.00 2.88 33.34
C TYR A 499 -3.28 1.61 34.15
N MET A 500 -2.26 0.78 34.35
CA MET A 500 -2.44 -0.48 35.09
C MET A 500 -2.79 -0.25 36.55
N GLU A 501 -2.31 0.81 37.19
CA GLU A 501 -2.73 1.18 38.54
C GLU A 501 -4.23 1.51 38.60
N ARG A 502 -4.72 2.37 37.69
CA ARG A 502 -6.14 2.72 37.59
C ARG A 502 -7.00 1.50 37.28
N PHE A 503 -6.61 0.68 36.31
CA PHE A 503 -7.34 -0.54 35.95
C PHE A 503 -7.54 -1.46 37.16
N ASN A 504 -6.57 -1.53 38.09
CA ASN A 504 -6.62 -2.42 39.26
C ASN A 504 -7.56 -1.93 40.33
N GLN A 505 -7.66 -0.62 40.44
CA GLN A 505 -8.57 0.03 41.38
C GLN A 505 -10.02 -0.16 40.93
N LEU A 506 -10.26 -0.04 39.62
CA LEU A 506 -11.61 -0.10 39.05
C LEU A 506 -12.11 -1.53 38.82
N TRP A 507 -11.25 -2.44 38.34
CA TRP A 507 -11.59 -3.84 38.05
C TRP A 507 -10.67 -4.81 38.81
N PRO A 508 -10.81 -4.90 40.15
CA PRO A 508 -10.01 -5.80 40.95
C PRO A 508 -10.31 -7.28 40.61
N ASN A 509 -9.27 -8.12 40.64
CA ASN A 509 -9.32 -9.57 40.39
C ASN A 509 -9.50 -10.01 38.94
N GLU A 510 -9.47 -9.08 37.98
CA GLU A 510 -9.50 -9.43 36.56
C GLU A 510 -8.16 -10.00 36.07
N GLY A 511 -8.25 -11.05 35.23
CA GLY A 511 -7.10 -11.68 34.57
C GLY A 511 -6.72 -10.99 33.25
N ASN A 512 -5.66 -11.48 32.59
CA ASN A 512 -5.17 -10.89 31.35
C ASN A 512 -6.15 -11.06 30.18
N THR A 513 -7.05 -12.05 30.22
CA THR A 513 -8.15 -12.15 29.25
C THR A 513 -9.06 -10.93 29.30
N SER A 514 -9.38 -10.44 30.49
CA SER A 514 -10.21 -9.25 30.67
C SER A 514 -9.47 -7.98 30.28
N VAL A 515 -8.17 -7.88 30.59
CA VAL A 515 -7.32 -6.77 30.09
C VAL A 515 -7.37 -6.69 28.56
N ARG A 516 -7.29 -7.83 27.85
CA ARG A 516 -7.40 -7.86 26.39
C ARG A 516 -8.77 -7.42 25.87
N LEU A 517 -9.85 -7.85 26.51
CA LEU A 517 -11.20 -7.43 26.13
C LEU A 517 -11.45 -5.95 26.42
N HIS A 518 -10.86 -5.43 27.50
CA HIS A 518 -10.92 -4.02 27.84
C HIS A 518 -10.14 -3.20 26.81
N ALA A 519 -8.90 -3.58 26.51
CA ALA A 519 -8.10 -2.99 25.44
C ALA A 519 -8.81 -3.02 24.08
N PHE A 520 -9.51 -4.14 23.78
CA PHE A 520 -10.34 -4.26 22.58
C PHE A 520 -11.51 -3.29 22.56
N GLY A 521 -12.14 -3.03 23.71
CA GLY A 521 -13.12 -1.94 23.85
C GLY A 521 -12.53 -0.56 23.60
N MET A 522 -11.35 -0.28 24.17
CA MET A 522 -10.63 0.98 23.99
C MET A 522 -10.30 1.23 22.51
N ASP A 523 -9.75 0.21 21.84
CA ASP A 523 -9.43 0.31 20.41
C ASP A 523 -10.68 0.36 19.53
N ALA A 524 -11.81 -0.23 19.95
CA ALA A 524 -13.07 -0.04 19.24
C ALA A 524 -13.55 1.42 19.26
N TYR A 525 -13.30 2.16 20.35
CA TYR A 525 -13.54 3.60 20.41
C TYR A 525 -12.58 4.35 19.48
N LEU A 526 -11.27 4.08 19.57
CA LEU A 526 -10.26 4.66 18.67
C LEU A 526 -10.63 4.46 17.20
N LEU A 527 -10.95 3.22 16.82
CA LEU A 527 -11.34 2.86 15.46
C LEU A 527 -12.63 3.57 15.05
N SER A 528 -13.59 3.80 15.94
CA SER A 528 -14.80 4.56 15.57
C SER A 528 -14.48 5.97 15.04
N ASN A 529 -13.40 6.59 15.54
CA ASN A 529 -12.94 7.91 15.11
C ASN A 529 -11.99 7.84 13.89
N GLU A 530 -11.21 6.76 13.75
CA GLU A 530 -10.17 6.62 12.71
C GLU A 530 -10.60 5.79 11.48
N LEU A 531 -11.77 5.15 11.53
CA LEU A 531 -12.24 4.25 10.47
C LEU A 531 -12.35 4.92 9.08
N PRO A 532 -12.85 6.17 8.95
CA PRO A 532 -12.89 6.83 7.64
C PRO A 532 -11.50 6.94 6.99
N GLN A 533 -10.47 7.23 7.79
CA GLN A 533 -9.08 7.34 7.38
C GLN A 533 -8.52 5.97 6.97
N LEU A 534 -8.73 4.96 7.81
CA LEU A 534 -8.33 3.57 7.54
C LEU A 534 -8.96 3.01 6.25
N ARG A 535 -10.19 3.43 5.93
CA ARG A 535 -10.88 3.01 4.70
C ARG A 535 -10.40 3.75 3.46
N ALA A 536 -10.02 5.01 3.59
CA ALA A 536 -9.66 5.87 2.46
C ALA A 536 -8.20 5.68 2.03
N MET A 537 -7.32 5.25 2.94
CA MET A 537 -5.88 5.20 2.74
C MET A 537 -5.34 3.81 3.07
N SER A 538 -4.85 3.08 2.06
CA SER A 538 -4.34 1.69 2.22
C SER A 538 -3.18 1.56 3.19
N ASP A 539 -2.33 2.59 3.28
CA ASP A 539 -1.10 2.57 4.05
C ASP A 539 -1.27 3.27 5.42
N TYR A 540 -2.48 3.75 5.73
CA TYR A 540 -2.76 4.40 6.98
C TYR A 540 -2.81 3.38 8.11
N THR A 541 -2.11 3.69 9.20
CA THR A 541 -2.11 2.88 10.41
C THR A 541 -2.25 3.76 11.63
N THR A 542 -2.97 3.30 12.63
CA THR A 542 -3.09 3.98 13.93
C THR A 542 -2.56 3.10 15.05
N GLN A 543 -2.03 3.72 16.12
CA GLN A 543 -1.48 2.98 17.26
C GLN A 543 -2.60 2.73 18.28
N GLY A 544 -3.05 1.49 18.40
CA GLY A 544 -3.96 1.04 19.45
C GLY A 544 -3.24 0.40 20.63
N VAL A 545 -4.00 0.12 21.69
CA VAL A 545 -3.54 -0.64 22.87
C VAL A 545 -3.60 -2.15 22.65
N THR A 546 -4.27 -2.62 21.57
CA THR A 546 -4.26 -4.01 21.11
C THR A 546 -3.24 -4.30 20.01
N GLY A 547 -2.54 -3.27 19.53
CA GLY A 547 -1.54 -3.36 18.47
C GLY A 547 -1.57 -2.14 17.56
N LYS A 548 -0.66 -2.09 16.58
CA LYS A 548 -0.77 -1.16 15.46
C LYS A 548 -1.88 -1.64 14.52
N LEU A 549 -2.86 -0.79 14.25
CA LEU A 549 -4.10 -1.14 13.55
C LEU A 549 -4.05 -0.65 12.10
N SER A 550 -4.44 -1.50 11.16
CA SER A 550 -4.62 -1.19 9.73
C SER A 550 -5.92 -1.82 9.21
N ALA A 551 -6.37 -1.45 8.01
CA ALA A 551 -7.53 -2.06 7.37
C ALA A 551 -7.16 -2.59 5.99
N ASP A 552 -7.66 -3.76 5.63
CA ASP A 552 -7.51 -4.30 4.27
C ASP A 552 -8.65 -3.84 3.32
N GLY A 553 -8.60 -4.30 2.07
CA GLY A 553 -9.61 -3.97 1.06
C GLY A 553 -11.02 -4.50 1.34
N GLN A 554 -11.19 -5.45 2.27
CA GLN A 554 -12.49 -5.92 2.76
C GLN A 554 -12.91 -5.22 4.07
N CYS A 555 -12.14 -4.23 4.50
CA CYS A 555 -12.26 -3.53 5.78
C CYS A 555 -12.18 -4.46 7.00
N VAL A 556 -11.38 -5.53 6.90
CA VAL A 556 -10.94 -6.27 8.09
C VAL A 556 -9.82 -5.49 8.74
N ILE A 557 -9.99 -5.23 10.03
CA ILE A 557 -8.97 -4.56 10.83
C ILE A 557 -7.91 -5.59 11.19
N HIS A 558 -6.71 -5.35 10.70
CA HIS A 558 -5.52 -6.09 11.04
C HIS A 558 -4.82 -5.42 12.21
N ARG A 559 -4.17 -6.24 13.04
CA ARG A 559 -3.41 -5.78 14.20
C ARG A 559 -1.99 -6.28 14.03
N GLN A 560 -1.01 -5.47 14.37
CA GLN A 560 0.35 -5.90 14.63
C GLN A 560 0.59 -5.83 16.14
N ILE A 561 0.73 -7.00 16.77
CA ILE A 561 0.96 -7.19 18.20
C ILE A 561 2.42 -6.97 18.56
N ASP A 562 2.67 -6.78 19.85
CA ASP A 562 4.03 -6.67 20.37
C ASP A 562 4.52 -8.07 20.81
N TRP A 563 5.85 -8.20 20.83
CA TRP A 563 6.53 -9.40 21.28
C TRP A 563 7.34 -9.10 22.54
N GLY A 564 7.35 -10.06 23.45
CA GLY A 564 8.18 -10.00 24.63
C GLY A 564 8.55 -11.39 25.11
N LYS A 565 9.31 -11.45 26.20
CA LYS A 565 9.90 -12.68 26.73
C LYS A 565 9.54 -12.91 28.18
N PHE A 566 9.19 -14.14 28.52
CA PHE A 566 8.99 -14.52 29.91
C PHE A 566 10.31 -14.51 30.69
N THR A 567 10.45 -13.57 31.60
CA THR A 567 11.59 -13.42 32.53
C THR A 567 11.16 -13.66 33.98
N ALA A 568 12.10 -13.67 34.93
CA ALA A 568 11.78 -13.79 36.35
C ALA A 568 10.88 -12.67 36.88
N ASP A 569 10.92 -11.50 36.23
CA ASP A 569 10.22 -10.28 36.63
C ASP A 569 8.92 -10.06 35.85
N GLY A 570 8.53 -11.01 34.99
CA GLY A 570 7.37 -10.91 34.10
C GLY A 570 7.76 -10.87 32.62
N ILE A 571 6.88 -10.36 31.78
CA ILE A 571 7.15 -10.18 30.35
C ILE A 571 8.01 -8.94 30.17
N GLN A 572 9.13 -9.07 29.44
CA GLN A 572 9.97 -7.95 29.01
C GLN A 572 9.84 -7.79 27.49
N PRO A 573 9.66 -6.58 26.94
CA PRO A 573 9.69 -6.35 25.49
C PRO A 573 11.02 -6.78 24.88
N GLU A 574 10.99 -7.34 23.66
CA GLU A 574 12.18 -7.62 22.84
C GLU A 574 12.63 -6.40 22.02
#